data_AF-A0A139GW12-F1
#
_entry.id   AF-A0A139GW12-F1
#
_cell.length_a   1.000
_cell.length_b   1.000
_cell.length_c   1.000
_cell.angle_alpha   90.00
_cell.angle_beta   90.00
_cell.angle_gamma   90.00
#
_symmetry.space_group_name_H-M   'P 1'
#
loop_
_entity.id
_entity.type
_entity.pdbx_description
1 polymer ?
#
loop_
_entity_poly.entity_id
_entity_poly.type
_entity_poly.pdbx_seq_one_letter_code
_entity_poly.pdbx_strand_id
1 'polypeptide(L)'
;MQATKSEPQVKNTCLLSKDSQPLEDTSLVYDTKRWAKGKLIDGGVSGIVELLQNGDIIKSPWPDDKECQEDMAREARTYQRLSESFGAHKRFVKLLSYDETEYAITMEYMKSELAAKG
;
A
#
# COMPACT_ATOMS: atom_id res chain seq x y z
N MET A 1 -11.72 40.14 -29.44
CA MET A 1 -11.19 38.92 -28.79
C MET A 1 -12.36 37.99 -28.53
N GLN A 2 -12.47 36.90 -29.31
CA GLN A 2 -13.29 35.70 -29.10
C GLN A 2 -12.82 34.63 -30.10
N ALA A 3 -12.89 33.37 -29.69
CA ALA A 3 -12.24 32.19 -30.27
C ALA A 3 -12.96 31.56 -31.48
N THR A 4 -12.25 30.71 -32.24
CA THR A 4 -12.60 29.33 -32.67
C THR A 4 -11.66 28.88 -33.81
N LYS A 5 -10.83 27.85 -33.58
CA LYS A 5 -10.97 26.40 -33.88
C LYS A 5 -10.55 26.01 -35.31
N SER A 6 -9.55 25.14 -35.41
CA SER A 6 -9.46 24.10 -36.44
C SER A 6 -8.47 23.00 -36.02
N GLU A 7 -8.97 21.77 -35.85
CA GLU A 7 -8.19 20.53 -36.03
C GLU A 7 -8.14 20.21 -37.52
N PRO A 8 -7.12 19.48 -38.03
CA PRO A 8 -7.40 18.09 -38.36
C PRO A 8 -6.22 17.08 -38.27
N GLN A 9 -6.59 15.89 -37.79
CA GLN A 9 -6.41 14.56 -38.42
C GLN A 9 -5.09 13.77 -38.34
N VAL A 10 -5.31 12.53 -37.91
CA VAL A 10 -4.47 11.33 -37.81
C VAL A 10 -3.83 10.96 -39.15
N LYS A 11 -2.55 10.54 -39.12
CA LYS A 11 -1.94 9.73 -40.19
C LYS A 11 -1.31 8.48 -39.59
N ASN A 12 -1.96 7.35 -39.82
CA ASN A 12 -1.40 6.02 -39.66
C ASN A 12 -0.29 5.80 -40.68
N THR A 13 0.91 5.46 -40.23
CA THR A 13 1.84 4.65 -41.03
C THR A 13 2.67 3.78 -40.09
N CYS A 14 2.27 2.52 -40.06
CA CYS A 14 3.07 1.38 -39.63
C CYS A 14 4.35 1.31 -40.47
N LEU A 15 5.51 1.41 -39.82
CA LEU A 15 6.77 0.92 -40.39
C LEU A 15 7.29 -0.18 -39.46
N LEU A 16 7.24 -1.40 -40.00
CA LEU A 16 7.89 -2.59 -39.47
C LEU A 16 9.39 -2.34 -39.36
N SER A 17 9.91 -2.17 -38.14
CA SER A 17 11.32 -2.47 -37.85
C SER A 17 11.36 -3.83 -37.14
N LYS A 18 11.86 -4.82 -37.88
CA LYS A 18 12.25 -6.12 -37.35
C LYS A 18 13.47 -5.93 -36.45
N ASP A 19 13.23 -5.86 -35.16
CA ASP A 19 14.19 -6.30 -34.15
C ASP A 19 13.40 -7.11 -33.12
N SER A 20 13.08 -8.34 -33.51
CA SER A 20 12.57 -9.35 -32.60
C SER A 20 13.71 -9.81 -31.71
N GLN A 21 14.09 -8.98 -30.74
CA GLN A 21 14.66 -9.50 -29.52
C GLN A 21 13.49 -9.99 -28.67
N PRO A 22 13.51 -11.24 -28.16
CA PRO A 22 12.53 -11.66 -27.17
C PRO A 22 12.54 -10.63 -26.04
N LEU A 23 11.36 -10.11 -25.72
CA LEU A 23 11.16 -9.42 -24.46
C LEU A 23 11.41 -10.49 -23.39
N GLU A 24 12.64 -10.56 -22.89
CA GLU A 24 12.97 -11.33 -21.71
C GLU A 24 12.12 -10.72 -20.59
N ASP A 25 10.97 -11.35 -20.35
CA ASP A 25 10.16 -11.15 -19.16
C ASP A 25 10.99 -11.67 -17.97
N THR A 26 11.98 -10.88 -17.58
CA THR A 26 12.64 -10.99 -16.30
C THR A 26 11.70 -10.40 -15.25
N SER A 27 10.51 -10.98 -15.13
CA SER A 27 9.80 -11.12 -13.86
C SER A 27 10.76 -11.86 -12.93
N LEU A 28 11.76 -11.14 -12.40
CA LEU A 28 12.60 -11.59 -11.31
C LEU A 28 11.67 -11.68 -10.11
N VAL A 29 11.07 -12.86 -9.94
CA VAL A 29 10.38 -13.21 -8.71
C VAL A 29 11.49 -13.40 -7.68
N TYR A 30 11.89 -12.30 -7.04
CA TYR A 30 12.76 -12.38 -5.88
C TYR A 30 11.96 -13.06 -4.76
N ASP A 31 12.38 -14.27 -4.37
CA ASP A 31 11.86 -14.99 -3.20
C ASP A 31 12.40 -14.28 -1.94
N THR A 32 11.82 -13.12 -1.62
CA THR A 32 12.21 -12.37 -0.43
C THR A 32 11.54 -13.00 0.79
N LYS A 33 12.37 -13.55 1.68
CA LYS A 33 11.91 -14.16 2.94
C LYS A 33 12.09 -13.19 4.10
N ARG A 34 11.07 -13.08 4.94
CA ARG A 34 11.14 -12.37 6.21
C ARG A 34 10.54 -13.22 7.33
N TRP A 35 10.91 -12.90 8.56
CA TRP A 35 10.25 -13.47 9.72
C TRP A 35 8.84 -12.89 9.86
N ALA A 36 7.87 -13.78 10.13
CA ALA A 36 6.53 -13.36 10.50
C ALA A 36 6.58 -12.67 11.88
N LYS A 37 5.88 -11.55 12.01
CA LYS A 37 5.70 -10.83 13.26
C LYS A 37 4.43 -11.30 13.98
N GLY A 38 3.49 -11.88 13.24
CA GLY A 38 2.24 -12.44 13.75
C GLY A 38 1.57 -13.41 12.79
N LYS A 39 0.25 -13.61 12.94
CA LYS A 39 -0.55 -14.38 11.99
C LYS A 39 -0.87 -13.49 10.78
N LEU A 40 -0.43 -13.88 9.59
CA LEU A 40 -0.84 -13.22 8.35
C LEU A 40 -2.37 -13.21 8.24
N ILE A 41 -2.96 -12.03 8.08
CA ILE A 41 -4.40 -11.86 7.88
C ILE A 41 -4.74 -11.23 6.53
N ASP A 42 -3.85 -10.41 5.96
CA ASP A 42 -4.07 -9.78 4.66
C ASP A 42 -2.76 -9.25 4.03
N GLY A 43 -2.83 -8.88 2.75
CA GLY A 43 -1.78 -8.19 2.01
C GLY A 43 -2.39 -7.09 1.13
N GLY A 44 -1.82 -5.89 1.20
CA GLY A 44 -2.23 -4.74 0.42
C GLY A 44 -1.15 -4.29 -0.57
N VAL A 45 -1.41 -3.16 -1.22
CA VAL A 45 -0.48 -2.55 -2.19
C VAL A 45 0.87 -2.24 -1.55
N SER A 46 0.85 -1.61 -0.37
CA SER A 46 2.07 -1.12 0.29
C SER A 46 2.63 -2.08 1.35
N GLY A 47 2.05 -3.26 1.56
CA GLY A 47 2.59 -4.16 2.57
C GLY A 47 1.68 -5.27 3.08
N ILE A 48 2.18 -5.92 4.12
CA ILE A 48 1.65 -7.15 4.71
C ILE A 48 0.99 -6.81 6.05
N VAL A 49 -0.18 -7.39 6.31
CA VAL A 49 -0.96 -7.17 7.53
C VAL A 49 -0.98 -8.45 8.37
N GLU A 50 -0.54 -8.35 9.62
CA GLU A 50 -0.47 -9.47 10.55
C GLU A 50 -1.19 -9.14 11.87
N LEU A 51 -1.86 -10.13 12.44
CA LEU A 51 -2.44 -10.10 13.79
C LEU A 51 -1.40 -10.58 14.80
N LEU A 52 -1.02 -9.70 15.72
CA LEU A 52 -0.11 -9.97 16.82
C LEU A 52 -0.80 -10.79 17.93
N GLN A 53 0.01 -11.45 18.76
CA GLN A 53 -0.49 -12.29 19.86
C GLN A 53 -1.28 -11.49 20.92
N ASN A 54 -0.94 -10.22 21.11
CA ASN A 54 -1.65 -9.31 22.01
C ASN A 54 -2.99 -8.82 21.46
N GLY A 55 -3.34 -9.17 20.22
CA GLY A 55 -4.58 -8.77 19.56
C GLY A 55 -4.47 -7.49 18.73
N ASP A 56 -3.30 -6.86 18.64
CA ASP A 56 -3.07 -5.70 17.78
C ASP A 56 -2.75 -6.11 16.33
N ILE A 57 -2.88 -5.17 15.41
CA ILE A 57 -2.48 -5.35 14.03
C ILE A 57 -1.15 -4.66 13.79
N ILE A 58 -0.23 -5.36 13.11
CA ILE A 58 0.95 -4.74 12.52
C ILE A 58 0.82 -4.76 11.00
N LYS A 59 1.10 -3.63 10.36
CA LYS A 59 1.29 -3.53 8.92
C LYS A 59 2.75 -3.18 8.65
N SER A 60 3.44 -4.07 7.95
CA SER A 60 4.85 -3.89 7.54
C SER A 60 4.92 -3.72 6.03
N PRO A 61 5.88 -2.96 5.49
CA PRO A 61 6.05 -2.83 4.05
C PRO A 61 6.40 -4.18 3.42
N TRP A 62 6.25 -4.27 2.09
CA TRP A 62 6.89 -5.37 1.37
C TRP A 62 8.41 -5.30 1.58
N PRO A 63 9.07 -6.42 1.89
CA PRO A 63 10.50 -6.41 2.18
C PRO A 63 11.31 -5.99 0.96
N ASP A 64 12.36 -5.22 1.20
CA ASP A 64 13.25 -4.61 0.19
C ASP A 64 12.57 -3.66 -0.81
N ASP A 65 11.35 -3.19 -0.50
CA ASP A 65 10.62 -2.22 -1.31
C ASP A 65 10.61 -0.83 -0.65
N LYS A 66 11.39 0.09 -1.20
CA LYS A 66 11.51 1.47 -0.71
C LYS A 66 10.24 2.29 -0.94
N GLU A 67 9.51 2.06 -2.02
CA GLU A 67 8.26 2.78 -2.30
C GLU A 67 7.22 2.41 -1.23
N CYS A 68 7.14 1.13 -0.89
CA CYS A 68 6.29 0.64 0.20
C CYS A 68 6.67 1.23 1.56
N GLN A 69 7.97 1.41 1.85
CA GLN A 69 8.44 2.07 3.07
C GLN A 69 7.99 3.55 3.13
N GLU A 70 8.15 4.28 2.03
CA GLU A 70 7.73 5.68 1.94
C GLU A 70 6.20 5.82 2.10
N ASP A 71 5.45 4.91 1.51
CA ASP A 71 4.00 4.84 1.66
C ASP A 71 3.57 4.51 3.09
N MET A 72 4.26 3.60 3.78
CA MET A 72 3.97 3.33 5.20
C MET A 72 4.23 4.57 6.07
N ALA A 73 5.30 5.31 5.79
CA ALA A 73 5.59 6.56 6.49
C ALA A 73 4.50 7.62 6.22
N ARG A 74 3.94 7.68 4.99
CA ARG A 74 2.80 8.57 4.67
C ARG A 74 1.53 8.13 5.39
N GLU A 75 1.27 6.83 5.46
CA GLU A 75 0.13 6.24 6.16
C GLU A 75 0.19 6.54 7.66
N ALA A 76 1.34 6.33 8.30
CA ALA A 76 1.57 6.66 9.70
C ALA A 76 1.26 8.14 10.00
N ARG A 77 1.79 9.06 9.18
CA ARG A 77 1.52 10.50 9.31
C ARG A 77 0.05 10.85 9.13
N THR A 78 -0.66 10.12 8.27
CA THR A 78 -2.10 10.31 8.07
C THR A 78 -2.87 9.94 9.33
N TYR A 79 -2.58 8.79 9.94
CA TYR A 79 -3.20 8.38 11.19
C TYR A 79 -2.90 9.34 12.35
N GLN A 80 -1.66 9.83 12.46
CA GLN A 80 -1.30 10.84 13.48
C GLN A 80 -2.16 12.10 13.33
N ARG A 81 -2.23 12.66 12.11
CA ARG A 81 -3.06 13.84 11.82
C ARG A 81 -4.54 13.62 12.08
N LEU A 82 -5.06 12.44 11.76
CA LEU A 82 -6.45 12.07 12.06
C LEU A 82 -6.70 12.06 13.57
N SER A 83 -5.77 11.48 14.35
CA SER A 83 -5.87 11.46 15.81
C SER A 83 -5.76 12.87 16.42
N GLU A 84 -4.90 13.74 15.87
CA GLU A 84 -4.77 15.13 16.31
C GLU A 84 -6.03 15.96 15.99
N SER A 85 -6.61 15.75 14.80
CA SER A 85 -7.76 16.53 14.32
C SER A 85 -9.08 16.12 14.96
N PHE A 86 -9.28 14.82 15.21
CA PHE A 86 -10.57 14.28 15.63
C PHE A 86 -10.52 13.59 17.01
N GLY A 87 -9.34 13.43 17.60
CA GLY A 87 -9.16 12.63 18.80
C GLY A 87 -9.44 11.15 18.56
N ALA A 88 -9.59 10.40 19.66
CA ALA A 88 -10.01 9.00 19.58
C ALA A 88 -11.49 8.93 19.14
N HIS A 89 -11.74 8.44 17.93
CA HIS A 89 -13.08 8.28 17.38
C HIS A 89 -13.34 6.82 16.98
N LYS A 90 -14.49 6.28 17.38
CA LYS A 90 -14.92 4.88 17.14
C LYS A 90 -14.98 4.42 15.67
N ARG A 91 -14.78 5.34 14.71
CA ARG A 91 -14.86 5.06 13.26
C ARG A 91 -13.47 5.04 12.62
N PHE A 92 -12.45 5.44 13.36
CA PHE A 92 -11.07 5.44 12.89
C PHE A 92 -10.31 4.39 13.69
N VAL A 93 -9.53 3.59 12.96
CA VAL A 93 -8.55 2.71 13.58
C VAL A 93 -7.56 3.57 14.35
N LYS A 94 -7.27 3.19 15.59
CA LYS A 94 -6.28 3.87 16.42
C LYS A 94 -4.88 3.41 16.04
N LEU A 95 -4.01 4.36 15.70
CA LEU A 95 -2.58 4.12 15.61
C LEU A 95 -2.00 4.01 17.03
N LEU A 96 -1.31 2.91 17.31
CA LEU A 96 -0.67 2.65 18.60
C LEU A 96 0.81 3.06 18.57
N SER A 97 1.52 2.71 17.49
CA SER A 97 2.91 3.10 17.28
C SER A 97 3.30 3.05 15.81
N TYR A 98 4.36 3.78 15.48
CA TYR A 98 5.07 3.68 14.21
C TYR A 98 6.55 3.43 14.51
N ASP A 99 7.11 2.37 13.93
CA ASP A 99 8.53 2.05 14.00
C ASP A 99 9.23 2.61 12.76
N GLU A 100 10.07 3.62 12.93
CA GLU A 100 10.79 4.28 11.84
C GLU A 100 11.92 3.42 11.24
N THR A 101 12.40 2.42 11.97
CA THR A 101 13.48 1.53 11.52
C THR A 101 12.90 0.47 10.59
N GLU A 102 11.77 -0.11 10.99
CA GLU A 102 11.09 -1.17 10.26
C GLU A 102 10.03 -0.63 9.29
N TYR A 103 9.79 0.68 9.30
CA TYR A 103 8.68 1.35 8.61
C TYR A 103 7.35 0.65 8.88
N ALA A 104 7.10 0.20 10.10
CA ALA A 104 5.91 -0.60 10.44
C ALA A 104 4.94 0.18 11.34
N ILE A 105 3.65 0.10 11.03
CA ILE A 105 2.59 0.70 11.86
C ILE A 105 1.89 -0.37 12.68
N THR A 106 1.78 -0.14 13.99
CA THR A 106 0.99 -0.96 14.91
C THR A 106 -0.31 -0.23 15.23
N MET A 107 -1.43 -0.94 15.14
CA MET A 107 -2.77 -0.39 15.22
C MET A 107 -3.69 -1.28 16.05
N GLU A 108 -4.73 -0.68 16.62
CA GLU A 108 -5.79 -1.42 17.30
C GLU A 108 -6.56 -2.31 16.31
N TYR A 109 -6.84 -3.56 16.69
CA TYR A 109 -7.70 -4.43 15.90
C TYR A 109 -9.17 -4.03 16.03
N MET A 110 -9.77 -3.58 14.93
CA MET A 110 -11.20 -3.31 14.86
C MET A 110 -11.98 -4.55 14.42
N LYS A 111 -12.71 -5.16 15.35
CA LYS A 111 -13.69 -6.20 15.04
C LYS A 111 -14.85 -5.59 14.26
N SER A 112 -15.24 -6.21 13.15
CA SER A 112 -16.50 -5.86 12.48
C SER A 112 -17.70 -6.34 13.31
N GLU A 113 -18.73 -5.51 13.42
CA GLU A 113 -19.96 -5.86 14.15
C GLU A 113 -20.74 -7.02 13.51
N LEU A 114 -20.42 -7.39 12.26
CA LEU A 114 -21.01 -8.54 11.56
C LEU A 114 -20.60 -9.89 12.16
N ALA A 115 -19.53 -9.94 12.95
CA ALA A 115 -19.09 -11.18 13.62
C ALA A 115 -19.81 -11.46 14.95
N ALA A 116 -20.70 -10.57 15.42
CA ALA A 116 -21.32 -10.64 16.75
C ALA A 116 -22.75 -11.22 16.77
N LYS A 117 -23.23 -11.81 15.66
CA LYS A 117 -24.50 -12.56 15.62
C LYS A 117 -24.23 -14.04 15.37
N GLY A 118 -24.00 -14.77 16.47
CA GLY A 118 -24.03 -16.22 16.54
C GLY A 118 -24.92 -16.64 17.70
#